data_AF-A0A3M2E555-F1
#
_entry.id   AF-A0A3M2E555-F1
#
_cell.length_a   1.000
_cell.length_b   1.000
_cell.length_c   1.000
_cell.angle_alpha   90.00
_cell.angle_beta   90.00
_cell.angle_gamma   90.00
#
_symmetry.space_group_name_H-M   'P 1'
#
loop_
_entity.id
_entity.type
_entity.pdbx_description
1 polymer ?
#
loop_
_entity_poly.entity_id
_entity_poly.type
_entity_poly.pdbx_seq_one_letter_code
_entity_poly.pdbx_strand_id
1 'polypeptide(L)'
;MVRGLLNRGQEALSMQYFYADGTPFPLGRPFLAAVRRVVDTCVELLDDRWVDAHWDDATTAPLLATLERLRPLTDLPEVDESLHFAVDGRTGHLRIVERTYFGLEFTSEVAATADTVFAGPFRVREVSEDARPIAWTPRGPFGLGRRARPIGALWVVGVDVSPGRATLSLATRPGRAPTQFLVRQGRDGGTFAREPDGTSRALAARDAEVVAGVWTRIARGMANRARRVPSALVEARIDGTIVRSIGNPAPLVARLIAAIAPLYAETLYRSGRDDVLMLNDAAGTRHVLAVADLRGLVARLPGRARDAFVPLGLAPPAPDSAVRPLPLPPADARLCG
;
A
#
# COMPACT_ATOMS: atom_id res chain seq x y z
N MET A 1 -9.61 12.60 -9.58
CA MET A 1 -9.36 13.61 -8.54
C MET A 1 -8.90 12.99 -7.21
N VAL A 2 -9.36 11.78 -6.83
CA VAL A 2 -8.99 11.12 -5.55
C VAL A 2 -7.59 10.50 -5.57
N ARG A 3 -7.15 9.89 -6.69
CA ARG A 3 -5.73 9.50 -6.87
C ARG A 3 -4.77 10.66 -6.60
N GLY A 4 -5.18 11.89 -6.93
CA GLY A 4 -4.42 13.09 -6.63
C GLY A 4 -4.61 13.65 -5.22
N LEU A 5 -5.65 13.29 -4.46
CA LEU A 5 -5.88 13.86 -3.13
C LEU A 5 -5.06 13.17 -2.04
N LEU A 6 -4.70 11.90 -2.21
CA LEU A 6 -3.73 11.19 -1.37
C LEU A 6 -2.28 11.40 -1.89
N ASN A 7 -2.09 11.54 -3.20
CA ASN A 7 -0.74 11.67 -3.79
C ASN A 7 -0.23 13.12 -3.94
N ARG A 8 -1.08 14.16 -4.06
CA ARG A 8 -0.60 15.57 -4.25
C ARG A 8 -0.14 16.28 -2.99
N GLY A 9 -0.10 15.60 -1.84
CA GLY A 9 0.69 16.08 -0.70
C GLY A 9 2.20 15.96 -0.92
N GLN A 10 2.65 15.31 -2.00
CA GLN A 10 4.07 15.08 -2.33
C GLN A 10 4.66 16.08 -3.35
N GLU A 11 4.12 17.29 -3.47
CA GLU A 11 4.92 18.42 -4.01
C GLU A 11 5.96 18.93 -3.01
N ALA A 12 6.10 18.28 -1.85
CA ALA A 12 7.30 18.37 -1.05
C ALA A 12 8.45 17.69 -1.79
N LEU A 13 9.10 18.45 -2.70
CA LEU A 13 10.42 18.19 -3.28
C LEU A 13 10.72 16.69 -3.39
N SER A 14 10.01 15.97 -4.27
CA SER A 14 10.35 14.57 -4.53
C SER A 14 11.82 14.54 -4.94
N MET A 15 12.70 14.07 -4.05
CA MET A 15 14.11 13.90 -4.38
C MET A 15 14.14 13.01 -5.62
N GLN A 16 14.46 13.62 -6.76
CA GLN A 16 14.58 12.89 -8.01
C GLN A 16 15.88 12.10 -7.92
N TYR A 17 15.80 10.81 -8.21
CA TYR A 17 16.97 9.96 -8.31
C TYR A 17 17.34 9.80 -9.77
N PHE A 18 18.62 9.57 -10.00
CA PHE A 18 19.20 9.32 -11.31
C PHE A 18 20.06 8.08 -11.23
N TYR A 19 20.12 7.34 -12.32
CA TYR A 19 21.12 6.32 -12.50
C TYR A 19 22.52 6.94 -12.56
N ALA A 20 23.55 6.09 -12.52
CA ALA A 20 24.95 6.50 -12.68
C ALA A 20 25.21 7.36 -13.91
N ASP A 21 24.52 7.04 -15.00
CA ASP A 21 24.62 7.67 -16.31
C ASP A 21 23.84 9.00 -16.41
N GLY A 22 23.20 9.45 -15.33
CA GLY A 22 22.40 10.68 -15.28
C GLY A 22 20.97 10.52 -15.81
N THR A 23 20.56 9.33 -16.25
CA THR A 23 19.17 9.08 -16.66
C THR A 23 18.25 9.11 -15.44
N PRO A 24 17.05 9.73 -15.52
CA PRO A 24 16.09 9.71 -14.42
C PRO A 24 15.73 8.27 -13.99
N PHE A 25 15.82 8.02 -12.68
CA PHE A 25 15.31 6.81 -12.07
C PHE A 25 13.78 6.92 -11.96
N PRO A 26 13.01 5.86 -12.30
CA PRO A 26 11.54 5.93 -12.35
C PRO A 26 10.88 6.18 -10.98
N LEU A 27 11.61 5.99 -9.87
CA LEU A 27 11.08 6.19 -8.52
C LEU A 27 11.71 7.45 -7.89
N GLY A 28 10.91 8.36 -7.35
CA GLY A 28 11.41 9.55 -6.62
C GLY A 28 11.86 9.26 -5.19
N ARG A 29 12.47 8.10 -4.91
CA ARG A 29 12.72 7.58 -3.55
C ARG A 29 14.01 6.74 -3.46
N PRO A 30 14.61 6.57 -2.26
CA PRO A 30 15.88 5.85 -2.05
C PRO A 30 15.75 4.34 -2.27
N PHE A 31 15.69 3.91 -3.53
CA PHE A 31 15.47 2.52 -3.93
C PHE A 31 16.53 1.55 -3.39
N LEU A 32 17.78 1.98 -3.22
CA LEU A 32 18.81 1.11 -2.64
C LEU A 32 18.47 0.71 -1.20
N ALA A 33 17.91 1.62 -0.40
CA ALA A 33 17.44 1.30 0.94
C ALA A 33 16.23 0.35 0.90
N ALA A 34 15.35 0.50 -0.09
CA ALA A 34 14.23 -0.41 -0.33
C ALA A 34 14.72 -1.84 -0.66
N VAL A 35 15.67 -1.99 -1.60
CA VAL A 35 16.28 -3.29 -1.93
C VAL A 35 16.85 -3.96 -0.69
N ARG A 36 17.63 -3.22 0.11
CA ARG A 36 18.22 -3.76 1.33
C ARG A 36 17.14 -4.27 2.30
N ARG A 37 16.09 -3.47 2.55
CA ARG A 37 14.97 -3.86 3.43
C ARG A 37 14.22 -5.08 2.93
N VAL A 38 13.99 -5.20 1.62
CA VAL A 38 13.36 -6.39 1.02
C VAL A 38 14.23 -7.62 1.26
N VAL A 39 15.53 -7.54 0.97
CA VAL A 39 16.45 -8.67 1.17
C VAL A 39 16.53 -9.06 2.65
N ASP A 40 16.70 -8.10 3.56
CA ASP A 40 16.73 -8.34 5.01
C ASP A 40 15.42 -9.03 5.48
N THR A 41 14.27 -8.54 4.99
CA THR A 41 12.95 -9.11 5.32
C THR A 41 12.78 -10.53 4.78
N CYS A 42 13.16 -10.77 3.52
CA CYS A 42 13.08 -12.08 2.90
C CYS A 42 14.01 -13.10 3.56
N VAL A 43 15.22 -12.68 3.97
CA VAL A 43 16.14 -13.53 4.74
C VAL A 43 15.56 -13.88 6.09
N GLU A 44 14.96 -12.92 6.79
CA GLU A 44 14.31 -13.19 8.07
C GLU A 44 13.11 -14.13 7.94
N LEU A 45 12.28 -13.95 6.90
CA LEU A 45 11.13 -14.82 6.62
C LEU A 45 11.54 -16.25 6.24
N LEU A 46 12.74 -16.44 5.67
CA LEU A 46 13.27 -17.74 5.27
C LEU A 46 14.23 -18.36 6.30
N ASP A 47 14.43 -17.70 7.43
CA ASP A 47 15.19 -18.25 8.56
C ASP A 47 14.47 -19.52 9.07
N ASP A 48 15.24 -20.52 9.50
CA ASP A 48 14.74 -21.86 9.90
C ASP A 48 13.65 -21.77 10.99
N ARG A 49 13.68 -20.69 11.78
CA ARG A 49 12.65 -20.36 12.78
C ARG A 49 11.24 -20.24 12.20
N TRP A 50 11.09 -19.99 10.91
CA TRP A 50 9.81 -19.77 10.23
C TRP A 50 9.40 -20.89 9.28
N VAL A 51 10.36 -21.68 8.80
CA VAL A 51 10.13 -22.74 7.80
C VAL A 51 9.40 -23.93 8.42
N ASP A 52 9.67 -24.23 9.70
CA ASP A 52 9.04 -25.35 10.43
C ASP A 52 7.97 -24.89 11.44
N ALA A 53 7.85 -23.59 11.69
CA ALA A 53 6.88 -23.06 12.63
C ALA A 53 5.48 -23.04 11.98
N HIS A 54 4.50 -23.66 12.65
CA HIS A 54 3.10 -23.36 12.35
C HIS A 54 2.82 -21.91 12.72
N TRP A 55 2.29 -21.14 11.77
CA TRP A 55 1.94 -19.73 11.96
C TRP A 55 0.67 -19.64 12.81
N ASP A 56 0.82 -19.78 14.12
CA ASP A 56 -0.22 -19.58 15.13
C ASP A 56 -0.31 -18.10 15.58
N ASP A 57 -1.17 -17.83 16.57
CA ASP A 57 -1.35 -16.48 17.11
C ASP A 57 -0.06 -15.94 17.78
N ALA A 58 0.80 -16.82 18.33
CA ALA A 58 2.04 -16.42 18.99
C ALA A 58 3.12 -15.95 17.98
N THR A 59 3.11 -16.49 16.77
CA THR A 59 4.03 -16.15 15.68
C THR A 59 3.50 -15.05 14.75
N THR A 60 2.21 -14.69 14.85
CA THR A 60 1.60 -13.65 14.02
C THR A 60 2.20 -12.26 14.29
N ALA A 61 2.43 -11.88 15.55
CA ALA A 61 2.94 -10.54 15.86
C ALA A 61 4.37 -10.29 15.34
N PRO A 62 5.34 -11.21 15.53
CA PRO A 62 6.66 -11.05 14.91
C PRO A 62 6.60 -11.02 13.38
N LEU A 63 5.77 -11.85 12.74
CA LEU A 63 5.58 -11.85 11.29
C LEU A 63 5.08 -10.48 10.78
N LEU A 64 4.04 -9.93 11.41
CA LEU A 64 3.54 -8.60 11.06
C LEU A 64 4.59 -7.52 11.31
N ALA A 65 5.37 -7.60 12.39
CA ALA A 65 6.48 -6.68 12.65
C ALA A 65 7.58 -6.75 11.57
N THR A 66 7.86 -7.95 11.05
CA THR A 66 8.80 -8.16 9.94
C THR A 66 8.25 -7.57 8.63
N LEU A 67 6.96 -7.78 8.34
CA LEU A 67 6.30 -7.21 7.16
C LEU A 67 6.12 -5.69 7.23
N GLU A 68 5.93 -5.12 8.42
CA GLU A 68 5.81 -3.66 8.60
C GLU A 68 7.09 -2.92 8.14
N ARG A 69 8.24 -3.58 8.12
CA ARG A 69 9.50 -3.02 7.58
C ARG A 69 9.45 -2.81 6.07
N LEU A 70 8.54 -3.51 5.37
CA LEU A 70 8.26 -3.34 3.95
C LEU A 70 7.25 -2.21 3.70
N ARG A 71 6.62 -1.67 4.74
CA ARG A 71 5.64 -0.59 4.58
C ARG A 71 6.21 0.66 3.91
N PRO A 72 7.46 1.10 4.13
CA PRO A 72 8.04 2.17 3.33
C PRO A 72 8.19 1.86 1.82
N LEU A 73 7.83 0.66 1.36
CA LEU A 73 7.67 0.32 -0.06
C LEU A 73 6.25 0.63 -0.57
N THR A 74 5.25 0.79 0.30
CA THR A 74 3.91 1.32 -0.06
C THR A 74 3.95 2.79 -0.46
N ASP A 75 5.11 3.40 -0.26
CA ASP A 75 5.44 4.74 -0.66
C ASP A 75 5.85 4.82 -2.16
N LEU A 76 6.00 3.68 -2.84
CA LEU A 76 6.32 3.65 -4.28
C LEU A 76 5.18 4.24 -5.13
N PRO A 77 5.50 4.92 -6.25
CA PRO A 77 4.49 5.31 -7.21
C PRO A 77 3.68 4.06 -7.60
N GLU A 78 2.35 4.16 -7.65
CA GLU A 78 1.39 3.09 -7.95
C GLU A 78 0.83 2.29 -6.77
N VAL A 79 1.03 2.75 -5.53
CA VAL A 79 0.26 2.19 -4.41
C VAL A 79 -1.16 2.74 -4.40
N ASP A 80 -2.11 1.81 -4.39
CA ASP A 80 -3.51 2.12 -4.18
C ASP A 80 -3.77 2.16 -2.67
N GLU A 81 -3.90 3.37 -2.12
CA GLU A 81 -4.26 3.62 -0.73
C GLU A 81 -5.79 3.76 -0.62
N SER A 82 -6.39 3.00 0.29
CA SER A 82 -7.79 3.10 0.67
C SER A 82 -7.89 3.48 2.15
N LEU A 83 -8.86 4.33 2.47
CA LEU A 83 -9.08 4.83 3.83
C LEU A 83 -10.52 4.55 4.22
N HIS A 84 -10.69 3.79 5.29
CA HIS A 84 -12.00 3.43 5.82
C HIS A 84 -12.12 3.94 7.24
N PHE A 85 -13.07 4.84 7.44
CA PHE A 85 -13.46 5.33 8.74
C PHE A 85 -14.91 4.99 9.01
N ALA A 86 -15.16 4.48 10.20
CA ALA A 86 -16.49 4.17 10.70
C ALA A 86 -16.58 4.56 12.17
N VAL A 87 -17.78 4.93 12.62
CA VAL A 87 -18.07 5.19 14.04
C VAL A 87 -18.94 4.07 14.58
N ASP A 88 -18.46 3.38 15.62
CA ASP A 88 -19.25 2.44 16.42
C ASP A 88 -19.63 3.10 17.77
N GLY A 89 -20.91 3.43 17.91
CA GLY A 89 -21.41 4.20 19.05
C GLY A 89 -20.78 5.59 19.17
N ARG A 90 -19.75 5.70 20.02
CA ARG A 90 -18.98 6.94 20.26
C ARG A 90 -17.53 6.84 19.81
N THR A 91 -17.07 5.64 19.44
CA THR A 91 -15.68 5.39 19.09
C THR A 91 -15.53 5.38 17.58
N GLY A 92 -14.60 6.17 17.05
CA GLY A 92 -14.22 6.07 15.66
C GLY A 92 -13.13 5.01 15.45
N HIS A 93 -13.22 4.30 14.33
CA HIS A 93 -12.25 3.33 13.87
C HIS A 93 -11.74 3.78 12.52
N LEU A 94 -10.43 3.95 12.40
CA LEU A 94 -9.77 4.34 11.16
C LEU A 94 -8.85 3.21 10.71
N ARG A 95 -9.19 2.63 9.56
CA ARG A 95 -8.45 1.56 8.89
C ARG A 95 -7.86 2.10 7.59
N ILE A 96 -6.58 1.90 7.40
CA ILE A 96 -5.85 2.25 6.17
C ILE A 96 -5.50 0.94 5.48
N VAL A 97 -5.82 0.82 4.20
CA VAL A 97 -5.46 -0.32 3.37
C VAL A 97 -4.53 0.17 2.28
N GLU A 98 -3.27 -0.27 2.33
CA GLU A 98 -2.22 0.12 1.39
C GLU A 98 -1.90 -1.08 0.50
N ARG A 99 -2.19 -0.99 -0.80
CA ARG A 99 -1.93 -2.06 -1.76
C ARG A 99 -0.75 -1.72 -2.66
N THR A 100 0.30 -2.51 -2.55
CA THR A 100 1.49 -2.43 -3.40
C THR A 100 1.22 -2.99 -4.80
N TYR A 101 1.97 -2.53 -5.80
CA TYR A 101 1.87 -3.04 -7.18
C TYR A 101 2.21 -4.54 -7.31
N PHE A 102 2.93 -5.09 -6.33
CA PHE A 102 3.30 -6.52 -6.29
C PHE A 102 2.31 -7.39 -5.50
N GLY A 103 1.14 -6.86 -5.15
CA GLY A 103 0.01 -7.63 -4.62
C GLY A 103 0.01 -7.80 -3.10
N LEU A 104 0.98 -7.22 -2.38
CA LEU A 104 0.96 -7.14 -0.92
C LEU A 104 0.04 -5.99 -0.50
N GLU A 105 -0.91 -6.30 0.39
CA GLU A 105 -1.89 -5.39 0.96
C GLU A 105 -1.66 -5.32 2.46
N PHE A 106 -1.39 -4.13 2.98
CA PHE A 106 -1.25 -3.87 4.40
C PHE A 106 -2.52 -3.22 4.92
N THR A 107 -3.10 -3.81 5.96
CA THR A 107 -4.12 -3.14 6.75
C THR A 107 -3.48 -2.63 8.04
N SER A 108 -3.53 -1.31 8.21
CA SER A 108 -3.22 -0.67 9.47
C SER A 108 -4.48 -0.17 10.17
N GLU A 109 -4.52 -0.30 11.49
CA GLU A 109 -5.48 0.39 12.34
C GLU A 109 -4.80 1.57 13.03
N VAL A 110 -5.43 2.74 12.94
CA VAL A 110 -4.98 3.95 13.61
C VAL A 110 -5.70 4.04 14.94
N ALA A 111 -4.93 4.12 16.03
CA ALA A 111 -5.50 4.34 17.35
C ALA A 111 -6.23 5.69 17.37
N ALA A 112 -7.55 5.66 17.54
CA ALA A 112 -8.36 6.86 17.69
C ALA A 112 -8.17 7.41 19.12
N THR A 113 -7.11 8.17 19.32
CA THR A 113 -6.83 8.82 20.60
C THR A 113 -7.78 9.99 20.81
N ALA A 114 -8.13 10.31 22.06
CA ALA A 114 -9.18 11.29 22.42
C ALA A 114 -8.90 12.72 21.92
N ASP A 115 -7.65 13.03 21.62
CA ASP A 115 -7.16 14.28 21.04
C ASP A 115 -7.35 14.37 19.51
N THR A 116 -7.74 13.26 18.88
CA THR A 116 -8.01 13.24 17.44
C THR A 116 -9.49 13.44 17.16
N VAL A 117 -9.81 14.11 16.04
CA VAL A 117 -11.19 14.18 15.53
C VAL A 117 -11.77 12.81 15.17
N PHE A 118 -10.96 11.75 15.18
CA PHE A 118 -11.36 10.38 14.89
C PHE A 118 -11.75 9.60 16.14
N ALA A 119 -11.56 10.17 17.35
CA ALA A 119 -12.01 9.57 18.59
C ALA A 119 -13.51 9.22 18.55
N GLY A 120 -14.29 9.94 17.74
CA GLY A 120 -15.70 9.71 17.57
C GLY A 120 -16.29 10.45 16.38
N PRO A 121 -17.63 10.60 16.35
CA PRO A 121 -18.29 11.36 15.29
C PRO A 121 -17.93 12.85 15.42
N PHE A 122 -17.70 13.51 14.29
CA PHE A 122 -17.40 14.95 14.24
C PHE A 122 -18.39 15.67 13.32
N ARG A 123 -18.63 16.96 13.54
CA ARG A 123 -19.54 17.72 12.68
C ARG A 123 -18.84 18.13 11.40
N VAL A 124 -19.58 18.15 10.29
CA VAL A 124 -19.04 18.63 9.00
C VAL A 124 -18.42 20.03 9.11
N ARG A 125 -19.03 20.93 9.90
CA ARG A 125 -18.51 22.29 10.11
C ARG A 125 -17.14 22.35 10.78
N GLU A 126 -16.73 21.33 11.53
CA GLU A 126 -15.42 21.26 12.19
C GLU A 126 -14.28 21.01 11.21
N VAL A 127 -14.61 20.61 9.97
CA VAL A 127 -13.65 20.38 8.88
C VAL A 127 -13.90 21.30 7.68
N SER A 128 -15.04 22.00 7.68
CA SER A 128 -15.54 22.77 6.54
C SER A 128 -16.48 23.86 7.05
N GLU A 129 -15.93 24.97 7.51
CA GLU A 129 -16.71 26.11 8.04
C GLU A 129 -17.72 26.67 7.02
N ASP A 130 -17.38 26.63 5.73
CA ASP A 130 -18.24 27.10 4.62
C ASP A 130 -19.25 26.06 4.11
N ALA A 131 -19.60 25.05 4.91
CA ALA A 131 -20.48 23.97 4.50
C ALA A 131 -21.91 24.47 4.20
N ARG A 132 -22.16 24.85 2.94
CA ARG A 132 -23.44 25.39 2.47
C ARG A 132 -24.57 24.37 2.61
N PRO A 133 -25.83 24.82 2.82
CA PRO A 133 -26.97 23.92 2.83
C PRO A 133 -27.16 23.18 1.51
N ILE A 134 -27.59 21.92 1.61
CA ILE A 134 -27.97 21.08 0.47
C ILE A 134 -29.49 20.92 0.46
N ALA A 135 -30.09 21.05 -0.72
CA ALA A 135 -31.55 21.00 -0.89
C ALA A 135 -32.00 19.61 -1.35
N TRP A 136 -31.92 18.64 -0.44
CA TRP A 136 -31.93 17.22 -0.84
C TRP A 136 -33.17 16.39 -0.49
N THR A 137 -34.00 16.73 0.50
CA THR A 137 -35.13 15.85 0.87
C THR A 137 -36.40 16.16 0.08
N PRO A 138 -37.00 15.20 -0.66
CA PRO A 138 -38.43 15.23 -0.97
C PRO A 138 -39.24 14.87 0.28
N ARG A 139 -40.36 15.57 0.49
CA ARG A 139 -41.24 15.39 1.64
C ARG A 139 -42.30 14.33 1.33
N GLY A 140 -42.12 13.12 1.84
CA GLY A 140 -43.19 12.11 1.98
C GLY A 140 -43.98 11.76 0.70
N PRO A 141 -45.09 11.03 0.83
CA PRO A 141 -45.89 10.53 -0.29
C PRO A 141 -46.58 11.64 -1.12
N PHE A 142 -46.55 12.90 -0.69
CA PHE A 142 -47.30 14.00 -1.31
C PHE A 142 -46.43 15.10 -1.96
N GLY A 143 -45.12 14.89 -2.11
CA GLY A 143 -44.29 15.60 -3.09
C GLY A 143 -44.06 17.12 -2.94
N LEU A 144 -44.66 17.81 -1.96
CA LEU A 144 -44.56 19.26 -1.85
C LEU A 144 -43.44 19.71 -0.90
N GLY A 145 -42.27 20.00 -1.50
CA GLY A 145 -41.23 20.86 -0.92
C GLY A 145 -39.88 20.19 -0.65
N ARG A 146 -38.80 20.79 -1.16
CA ARG A 146 -37.41 20.46 -0.79
C ARG A 146 -37.04 21.23 0.48
N ARG A 147 -36.79 20.54 1.60
CA ARG A 147 -36.22 21.20 2.79
C ARG A 147 -34.71 21.24 2.67
N ALA A 148 -34.14 22.44 2.56
CA ALA A 148 -32.70 22.61 2.67
C ALA A 148 -32.22 22.18 4.05
N ARG A 149 -31.15 21.38 4.10
CA ARG A 149 -30.45 21.05 5.35
C ARG A 149 -29.05 21.63 5.32
N PRO A 150 -28.62 22.35 6.37
CA PRO A 150 -27.23 22.78 6.49
C PRO A 150 -26.35 21.55 6.64
N ILE A 151 -25.57 21.20 5.60
CA ILE A 151 -24.71 20.01 5.64
C ILE A 151 -23.69 20.12 6.78
N GLY A 152 -23.28 21.34 7.13
CA GLY A 152 -22.42 21.65 8.28
C GLY A 152 -22.96 21.20 9.64
N ALA A 153 -24.27 21.00 9.78
CA ALA A 153 -24.89 20.53 11.02
C ALA A 153 -24.96 19.00 11.14
N LEU A 154 -24.62 18.28 10.06
CA LEU A 154 -24.60 16.82 10.06
C LEU A 154 -23.30 16.30 10.69
N TRP A 155 -23.39 15.09 11.24
CA TRP A 155 -22.28 14.33 11.79
C TRP A 155 -21.68 13.43 10.72
N VAL A 156 -20.37 13.44 10.59
CA VAL A 156 -19.63 12.46 9.80
C VAL A 156 -19.52 11.19 10.64
N VAL A 157 -20.12 10.11 10.14
CA VAL A 157 -20.14 8.80 10.82
C VAL A 157 -19.49 7.69 10.01
N GLY A 158 -19.09 7.99 8.78
CA GLY A 158 -18.26 7.09 7.99
C GLY A 158 -17.68 7.77 6.76
N VAL A 159 -16.47 7.37 6.39
CA VAL A 159 -15.75 7.85 5.21
C VAL A 159 -15.06 6.64 4.59
N ASP A 160 -15.36 6.33 3.34
CA ASP A 160 -14.73 5.26 2.59
C ASP A 160 -14.08 5.84 1.34
N VAL A 161 -12.76 5.79 1.27
CA VAL A 161 -11.96 6.18 0.11
C VAL A 161 -11.40 4.89 -0.48
N SER A 162 -11.82 4.54 -1.68
CA SER A 162 -11.29 3.38 -2.43
C SER A 162 -10.94 3.81 -3.86
N PRO A 163 -10.09 3.07 -4.60
CA PRO A 163 -9.84 3.34 -6.01
C PRO A 163 -11.15 3.41 -6.81
N GLY A 164 -11.40 4.55 -7.47
CA GLY A 164 -12.58 4.79 -8.29
C GLY A 164 -13.89 5.07 -7.53
N ARG A 165 -13.93 4.94 -6.21
CA ARG A 165 -15.14 5.09 -5.40
C ARG A 165 -14.87 5.81 -4.07
N ALA A 166 -15.71 6.77 -3.75
CA ALA A 166 -15.69 7.45 -2.47
C ALA A 166 -17.10 7.46 -1.85
N THR A 167 -17.21 7.20 -0.55
CA THR A 167 -18.49 7.27 0.17
C THR A 167 -18.35 8.13 1.42
N LEU A 168 -19.25 9.09 1.61
CA LEU A 168 -19.37 9.91 2.80
C LEU A 168 -20.70 9.59 3.50
N SER A 169 -20.66 9.07 4.71
CA SER A 169 -21.86 8.76 5.50
C SER A 169 -22.12 9.86 6.51
N LEU A 170 -23.26 10.54 6.38
CA LEU A 170 -23.66 11.63 7.26
C LEU A 170 -24.94 11.27 8.03
N ALA A 171 -24.96 11.59 9.33
CA ALA A 171 -26.13 11.39 10.18
C ALA A 171 -26.59 12.70 10.82
N THR A 172 -27.88 12.80 11.15
CA THR A 172 -28.41 13.95 11.91
C THR A 172 -27.97 13.95 13.36
N ARG A 173 -27.71 12.76 13.92
CA ARG A 173 -27.16 12.51 15.26
C ARG A 173 -26.31 11.25 15.22
N PRO A 174 -25.29 11.11 16.08
CA PRO A 174 -24.59 9.85 16.28
C PRO A 174 -25.56 8.69 16.59
N GLY A 175 -25.28 7.50 16.08
CA GLY A 175 -26.11 6.29 16.30
C GLY A 175 -27.45 6.26 15.54
N ARG A 176 -27.72 7.23 14.67
CA ARG A 176 -28.87 7.17 13.74
C ARG A 176 -28.44 6.64 12.39
N ALA A 177 -29.38 6.01 11.68
CA ALA A 177 -29.16 5.54 10.32
C ALA A 177 -28.64 6.71 9.43
N PRO A 178 -27.46 6.56 8.82
CA PRO A 178 -26.86 7.62 8.03
C PRO A 178 -27.52 7.72 6.66
N THR A 179 -27.56 8.92 6.11
CA THR A 179 -27.66 9.09 4.67
C THR A 179 -26.25 8.97 4.09
N GLN A 180 -26.07 8.09 3.11
CA GLN A 180 -24.79 7.85 2.47
C GLN A 180 -24.70 8.63 1.17
N PHE A 181 -23.62 9.36 0.99
CA PHE A 181 -23.30 10.02 -0.27
C PHE A 181 -22.23 9.23 -0.99
N LEU A 182 -22.56 8.73 -2.16
CA LEU A 182 -21.65 8.02 -3.03
C LEU A 182 -21.11 8.99 -4.08
N VAL A 183 -19.82 9.23 -4.08
CA VAL A 183 -19.11 10.02 -5.08
C VAL A 183 -18.32 9.04 -5.95
N ARG A 184 -18.76 8.82 -7.20
CA ARG A 184 -18.04 7.96 -8.17
C ARG A 184 -17.13 8.80 -9.04
N GLN A 185 -15.94 8.28 -9.38
CA GLN A 185 -15.05 8.93 -10.35
C GLN A 185 -15.11 8.21 -11.72
N GLY A 186 -15.11 8.97 -12.82
CA GLY A 186 -15.15 8.43 -14.19
C GLY A 186 -15.72 9.46 -15.19
N ARG A 187 -15.74 9.12 -16.49
CA ARG A 187 -16.37 9.97 -17.54
C ARG A 187 -17.85 10.25 -17.26
N ASP A 188 -18.54 9.31 -16.61
CA ASP A 188 -19.94 9.44 -16.18
C ASP A 188 -20.06 9.87 -14.70
N GLY A 189 -18.99 10.41 -14.10
CA GLY A 189 -18.84 10.67 -12.67
C GLY A 189 -20.00 11.45 -12.04
N GLY A 190 -20.91 10.72 -11.40
CA GLY A 190 -22.05 11.27 -10.66
C GLY A 190 -21.84 11.23 -9.16
N THR A 191 -22.47 12.18 -8.46
CA THR A 191 -22.66 12.11 -7.01
C THR A 191 -24.08 11.67 -6.74
N PHE A 192 -24.23 10.61 -5.95
CA PHE A 192 -25.50 10.01 -5.59
C PHE A 192 -25.70 10.12 -4.07
N ALA A 193 -26.93 10.32 -3.65
CA ALA A 193 -27.33 10.12 -2.27
C ALA A 193 -28.12 8.83 -2.16
N ARG A 194 -27.72 7.96 -1.22
CA ARG A 194 -28.44 6.78 -0.79
C ARG A 194 -29.04 7.05 0.59
N GLU A 195 -30.35 7.03 0.67
CA GLU A 195 -31.10 7.29 1.89
C GLU A 195 -31.13 6.07 2.81
N PRO A 196 -31.50 6.23 4.10
CA PRO A 196 -31.61 5.13 5.06
C PRO A 196 -32.55 4.01 4.64
N ASP A 197 -33.56 4.31 3.81
CA ASP A 197 -34.48 3.34 3.24
C ASP A 197 -33.89 2.55 2.05
N GLY A 198 -32.63 2.83 1.70
CA GLY A 198 -31.89 2.19 0.60
C GLY A 198 -32.08 2.86 -0.75
N THR A 199 -32.99 3.84 -0.89
CA THR A 199 -33.25 4.53 -2.16
C THR A 199 -32.03 5.34 -2.58
N SER A 200 -31.65 5.24 -3.85
CA SER A 200 -30.49 5.95 -4.41
C SER A 200 -30.95 6.97 -5.45
N ARG A 201 -30.45 8.19 -5.36
CA ARG A 201 -30.78 9.29 -6.29
C ARG A 201 -29.55 10.06 -6.72
N ALA A 202 -29.52 10.50 -7.96
CA ALA A 202 -28.51 11.45 -8.43
C ALA A 202 -28.75 12.83 -7.78
N LEU A 203 -27.68 13.49 -7.36
CA LEU A 203 -27.75 14.87 -6.87
C LEU A 203 -27.77 15.85 -8.05
N ALA A 204 -28.44 16.98 -7.84
CA ALA A 204 -28.31 18.12 -8.74
C ALA A 204 -26.85 18.62 -8.74
N ALA A 205 -26.38 19.16 -9.87
CA ALA A 205 -24.98 19.57 -10.06
C ALA A 205 -24.42 20.43 -8.92
N ARG A 206 -25.19 21.42 -8.46
CA ARG A 206 -24.80 22.31 -7.35
C ARG A 206 -24.64 21.56 -6.02
N ASP A 207 -25.57 20.67 -5.67
CA ASP A 207 -25.48 19.89 -4.42
C ASP A 207 -24.33 18.86 -4.51
N ALA A 208 -24.13 18.26 -5.69
CA ALA A 208 -23.01 17.37 -5.97
C ALA A 208 -21.66 18.06 -5.75
N GLU A 209 -21.50 19.29 -6.25
CA GLU A 209 -20.28 20.09 -6.06
C GLU A 209 -20.01 20.39 -4.57
N VAL A 210 -21.04 20.79 -3.81
CA VAL A 210 -20.94 21.04 -2.36
C VAL A 210 -20.49 19.77 -1.63
N VAL A 211 -21.12 18.63 -1.91
CA VAL A 211 -20.77 17.34 -1.30
C VAL A 211 -19.34 16.93 -1.66
N ALA A 212 -18.95 17.06 -2.93
CA ALA A 212 -17.60 16.75 -3.38
C ALA A 212 -16.53 17.64 -2.73
N GLY A 213 -16.83 18.93 -2.50
CA GLY A 213 -15.95 19.85 -1.79
C GLY A 213 -15.80 19.52 -0.30
N VAL A 214 -16.90 19.22 0.40
CA VAL A 214 -16.89 18.76 1.80
C VAL A 214 -16.10 17.46 1.93
N TRP A 215 -16.41 16.49 1.07
CA TRP A 215 -15.69 15.22 0.98
C TRP A 215 -14.19 15.42 0.83
N THR A 216 -13.77 16.22 -0.13
CA THR A 216 -12.36 16.47 -0.43
C THR A 216 -11.61 17.01 0.79
N ARG A 217 -12.23 17.95 1.53
CA ARG A 217 -11.66 18.50 2.77
C ARG A 217 -11.55 17.45 3.87
N ILE A 218 -12.60 16.65 4.07
CA ILE A 218 -12.60 15.56 5.06
C ILE A 218 -11.53 14.54 4.69
N ALA A 219 -11.58 13.93 3.50
CA ALA A 219 -10.64 12.90 3.08
C ALA A 219 -9.17 13.37 3.18
N ARG A 220 -8.87 14.61 2.76
CA ARG A 220 -7.53 15.19 2.91
C ARG A 220 -7.13 15.37 4.37
N GLY A 221 -8.02 15.91 5.20
CA GLY A 221 -7.79 16.07 6.64
C GLY A 221 -7.57 14.72 7.33
N MET A 222 -8.29 13.68 6.88
CA MET A 222 -8.13 12.30 7.37
C MET A 222 -6.77 11.74 7.01
N ALA A 223 -6.43 11.72 5.72
CA ALA A 223 -5.14 11.23 5.24
C ALA A 223 -3.95 11.94 5.90
N ASN A 224 -3.99 13.28 5.99
CA ASN A 224 -2.91 14.06 6.59
C ASN A 224 -2.69 13.75 8.07
N ARG A 225 -3.77 13.48 8.82
CA ARG A 225 -3.66 13.12 10.24
C ARG A 225 -3.31 11.65 10.43
N ALA A 226 -3.87 10.76 9.62
CA ALA A 226 -3.57 9.33 9.62
C ALA A 226 -2.05 9.08 9.48
N ARG A 227 -1.38 9.86 8.63
CA ARG A 227 0.08 9.84 8.44
C ARG A 227 0.91 10.35 9.63
N ARG A 228 0.29 11.01 10.61
CA ARG A 228 0.96 11.57 11.81
C ARG A 228 0.71 10.76 13.07
N VAL A 229 -0.32 9.91 13.07
CA VAL A 229 -0.67 9.08 14.21
C VAL A 229 0.00 7.72 14.04
N PRO A 230 0.64 7.16 15.08
CA PRO A 230 1.11 5.79 15.04
C PRO A 230 -0.03 4.86 14.68
N SER A 231 0.19 4.04 13.66
CA SER A 231 -0.74 3.00 13.25
C SER A 231 -0.09 1.65 13.45
N ALA A 232 -0.87 0.66 13.89
CA ALA A 232 -0.40 -0.71 14.03
C ALA A 232 -0.83 -1.53 12.81
N LEU A 233 0.08 -2.31 12.25
CA LEU A 233 -0.27 -3.31 11.24
C LEU A 233 -1.06 -4.42 11.91
N VAL A 234 -2.33 -4.57 11.53
CA VAL A 234 -3.21 -5.60 12.10
C VAL A 234 -3.38 -6.79 11.17
N GLU A 235 -3.17 -6.60 9.87
CA GLU A 235 -3.35 -7.64 8.87
C GLU A 235 -2.49 -7.35 7.65
N ALA A 236 -1.88 -8.39 7.09
CA ALA A 236 -1.24 -8.35 5.78
C ALA A 236 -1.88 -9.42 4.88
N ARG A 237 -2.11 -9.08 3.62
CA ARG A 237 -2.65 -9.99 2.60
C ARG A 237 -1.75 -10.01 1.38
N ILE A 238 -1.70 -11.15 0.69
CA ILE A 238 -1.16 -11.27 -0.66
C ILE A 238 -2.24 -11.87 -1.56
N ASP A 239 -2.61 -11.15 -2.62
CA ASP A 239 -3.75 -11.51 -3.49
C ASP A 239 -5.03 -11.88 -2.73
N GLY A 240 -5.35 -11.11 -1.69
CA GLY A 240 -6.53 -11.37 -0.86
C GLY A 240 -6.36 -12.46 0.21
N THR A 241 -5.29 -13.25 0.14
CA THR A 241 -4.98 -14.31 1.12
C THR A 241 -4.25 -13.70 2.31
N ILE A 242 -4.73 -13.95 3.53
CA ILE A 242 -4.08 -13.43 4.74
C ILE A 242 -2.73 -14.10 4.90
N VAL A 243 -1.66 -13.32 5.08
CA VAL A 243 -0.29 -13.86 5.10
C VAL A 243 -0.14 -14.95 6.17
N ARG A 244 -0.67 -14.78 7.39
CA ARG A 244 -0.61 -15.82 8.45
C ARG A 244 -1.19 -17.20 8.06
N SER A 245 -2.04 -17.27 7.04
CA SER A 245 -2.61 -18.53 6.54
C SER A 245 -1.70 -19.26 5.54
N ILE A 246 -0.64 -18.62 5.06
CA ILE A 246 0.34 -19.17 4.14
C ILE A 246 1.39 -19.90 4.98
N GLY A 247 1.14 -21.15 5.36
CA GLY A 247 2.04 -21.92 6.24
C GLY A 247 3.49 -22.10 5.75
N ASN A 248 3.85 -21.60 4.57
CA ASN A 248 5.21 -21.54 4.05
C ASN A 248 5.48 -20.12 3.49
N PRO A 249 6.48 -19.36 3.98
CA PRO A 249 6.80 -18.02 3.49
C PRO A 249 7.44 -17.96 2.09
N ALA A 250 7.93 -19.09 1.57
CA ALA A 250 8.67 -19.13 0.31
C ALA A 250 7.91 -18.52 -0.90
N PRO A 251 6.59 -18.74 -1.09
CA PRO A 251 5.83 -18.09 -2.16
C PRO A 251 5.74 -16.57 -2.00
N LEU A 252 5.62 -16.07 -0.77
CA LEU A 252 5.63 -14.62 -0.49
C LEU A 252 6.99 -14.03 -0.86
N VAL A 253 8.08 -14.67 -0.42
CA VAL A 253 9.44 -14.22 -0.71
C VAL A 253 9.74 -14.25 -2.21
N ALA A 254 9.41 -15.35 -2.90
CA ALA A 254 9.59 -15.47 -4.34
C ALA A 254 8.90 -14.32 -5.09
N ARG A 255 7.69 -13.91 -4.65
CA ARG A 255 6.96 -12.79 -5.25
C ARG A 255 7.56 -11.43 -4.94
N LEU A 256 7.99 -11.20 -3.70
CA LEU A 256 8.71 -9.98 -3.34
C LEU A 256 9.98 -9.82 -4.16
N ILE A 257 10.75 -10.90 -4.32
CA ILE A 257 11.98 -10.91 -5.14
C ILE A 257 11.65 -10.68 -6.60
N ALA A 258 10.67 -11.40 -7.17
CA ALA A 258 10.26 -11.22 -8.56
C ALA A 258 9.80 -9.79 -8.86
N ALA A 259 9.14 -9.12 -7.90
CA ALA A 259 8.69 -7.75 -8.05
C ALA A 259 9.85 -6.73 -8.14
N ILE A 260 10.89 -6.90 -7.31
CA ILE A 260 12.02 -5.95 -7.28
C ILE A 260 13.12 -6.29 -8.29
N ALA A 261 13.18 -7.53 -8.79
CA ALA A 261 14.26 -8.01 -9.66
C ALA A 261 14.46 -7.18 -10.93
N PRO A 262 13.42 -6.74 -11.67
CA PRO A 262 13.61 -5.91 -12.87
C PRO A 262 14.31 -4.58 -12.56
N LEU A 263 13.88 -3.90 -11.49
CA LEU A 263 14.47 -2.61 -11.07
C LEU A 263 15.88 -2.79 -10.52
N TYR A 264 16.13 -3.89 -9.81
CA TYR A 264 17.46 -4.26 -9.34
C TYR A 264 18.41 -4.50 -10.51
N ALA A 265 18.02 -5.31 -11.49
CA ALA A 265 18.84 -5.65 -12.65
C ALA A 265 19.17 -4.41 -13.50
N GLU A 266 18.17 -3.55 -13.75
CA GLU A 266 18.37 -2.29 -14.46
C GLU A 266 19.32 -1.35 -13.70
N THR A 267 19.16 -1.25 -12.38
CA THR A 267 20.05 -0.43 -11.54
C THR A 267 21.48 -0.96 -11.56
N LEU A 268 21.66 -2.29 -11.48
CA LEU A 268 22.98 -2.92 -11.56
C LEU A 268 23.63 -2.67 -12.92
N TYR A 269 22.90 -2.92 -14.02
CA TYR A 269 23.36 -2.67 -15.38
C TYR A 269 23.82 -1.21 -15.55
N ARG A 270 22.97 -0.26 -15.15
CA ARG A 270 23.29 1.16 -15.26
C ARG A 270 24.32 1.65 -14.28
N SER A 271 24.65 0.90 -13.23
CA SER A 271 25.76 1.22 -12.34
C SER A 271 27.12 1.07 -13.02
N GLY A 272 27.18 0.35 -14.16
CA GLY A 272 28.42 0.08 -14.90
C GLY A 272 29.39 -0.85 -14.15
N ARG A 273 28.90 -1.52 -13.10
CA ARG A 273 29.66 -2.38 -12.19
C ARG A 273 28.77 -3.54 -11.74
N ASP A 274 29.35 -4.72 -11.62
CA ASP A 274 28.67 -5.96 -11.21
C ASP A 274 28.66 -6.18 -9.68
N ASP A 275 29.40 -5.35 -8.95
CA ASP A 275 29.62 -5.48 -7.50
C ASP A 275 28.88 -4.43 -6.65
N VAL A 276 28.27 -3.42 -7.28
CA VAL A 276 27.55 -2.34 -6.59
C VAL A 276 26.30 -1.89 -7.33
N LEU A 277 25.26 -1.56 -6.58
CA LEU A 277 24.14 -0.76 -7.05
C LEU A 277 24.40 0.70 -6.73
N MET A 278 24.13 1.58 -7.69
CA MET A 278 24.38 3.01 -7.57
C MET A 278 23.22 3.85 -8.07
N LEU A 279 22.85 4.84 -7.27
CA LEU A 279 21.93 5.92 -7.65
C LEU A 279 22.50 7.25 -7.18
N ASN A 280 22.22 8.31 -7.92
CA ASN A 280 22.52 9.69 -7.53
C ASN A 280 21.21 10.38 -7.14
N ASP A 281 21.21 11.20 -6.11
CA ASP A 281 20.08 12.10 -5.84
C ASP A 281 20.16 13.38 -6.70
N ALA A 282 19.14 14.24 -6.61
CA ALA A 282 19.10 15.51 -7.33
C ALA A 282 20.18 16.51 -6.91
N ALA A 283 20.81 16.32 -5.74
CA ALA A 283 21.94 17.12 -5.30
C ALA A 283 23.29 16.58 -5.82
N GLY A 284 23.29 15.46 -6.55
CA GLY A 284 24.49 14.78 -7.01
C GLY A 284 25.14 13.90 -5.94
N THR A 285 24.48 13.68 -4.80
CA THR A 285 24.95 12.75 -3.77
C THR A 285 24.85 11.32 -4.29
N ARG A 286 25.97 10.61 -4.26
CA ARG A 286 26.06 9.21 -4.68
C ARG A 286 25.64 8.28 -3.53
N HIS A 287 24.63 7.47 -3.79
CA HIS A 287 24.22 6.36 -2.93
C HIS A 287 24.73 5.04 -3.51
N VAL A 288 25.33 4.20 -2.66
CA VAL A 288 25.94 2.93 -3.08
C VAL A 288 25.47 1.82 -2.14
N LEU A 289 25.13 0.67 -2.71
CA LEU A 289 24.85 -0.57 -1.99
C LEU A 289 25.71 -1.68 -2.58
N ALA A 290 26.61 -2.25 -1.77
CA ALA A 290 27.47 -3.34 -2.22
C ALA A 290 26.68 -4.64 -2.37
N VAL A 291 26.82 -5.29 -3.52
CA VAL A 291 26.20 -6.60 -3.80
C VAL A 291 26.76 -7.67 -2.87
N ALA A 292 28.03 -7.56 -2.48
CA ALA A 292 28.67 -8.45 -1.51
C ALA A 292 27.94 -8.45 -0.14
N ASP A 293 27.47 -7.29 0.32
CA ASP A 293 26.72 -7.19 1.58
C ASP A 293 25.39 -7.95 1.50
N LEU A 294 24.70 -7.86 0.36
CA LEU A 294 23.45 -8.59 0.13
C LEU A 294 23.71 -10.10 0.01
N ARG A 295 24.75 -10.51 -0.71
CA ARG A 295 25.18 -11.92 -0.78
C ARG A 295 25.53 -12.48 0.59
N GLY A 296 26.20 -11.70 1.44
CA GLY A 296 26.55 -12.08 2.81
C GLY A 296 25.35 -12.33 3.72
N LEU A 297 24.20 -11.68 3.45
CA LEU A 297 22.93 -11.99 4.12
C LEU A 297 22.35 -13.31 3.62
N VAL A 298 22.22 -13.45 2.29
CA VAL A 298 21.63 -14.64 1.64
C VAL A 298 22.44 -15.90 1.94
N ALA A 299 23.76 -15.80 2.06
CA ALA A 299 24.64 -16.91 2.39
C ALA A 299 24.35 -17.56 3.76
N ARG A 300 23.63 -16.87 4.66
CA ARG A 300 23.24 -17.41 5.97
C ARG A 300 22.05 -18.36 5.89
N LEU A 301 21.28 -18.31 4.80
CA LEU A 301 20.12 -19.16 4.59
C LEU A 301 20.52 -20.60 4.24
N PRO A 302 19.65 -21.59 4.49
CA PRO A 302 19.78 -22.93 3.91
C PRO A 302 19.80 -22.90 2.38
N GLY A 303 20.44 -23.89 1.76
CA GLY A 303 20.62 -23.95 0.29
C GLY A 303 19.32 -23.72 -0.50
N ARG A 304 18.24 -24.43 -0.14
CA ARG A 304 16.93 -24.32 -0.80
C ARG A 304 16.29 -22.92 -0.69
N ALA A 305 16.55 -22.21 0.42
CA ALA A 305 16.02 -20.86 0.62
C ALA A 305 16.82 -19.82 -0.20
N ARG A 306 18.09 -20.07 -0.50
CA ARG A 306 18.92 -19.19 -1.35
C ARG A 306 18.40 -19.12 -2.78
N ASP A 307 17.77 -20.19 -3.27
CA ASP A 307 17.24 -20.27 -4.64
C ASP A 307 16.20 -19.16 -4.93
N ALA A 308 15.49 -18.70 -3.90
CA ALA A 308 14.54 -17.58 -4.03
C ALA A 308 15.22 -16.27 -4.47
N PHE A 309 16.54 -16.13 -4.28
CA PHE A 309 17.32 -14.93 -4.60
C PHE A 309 18.10 -15.04 -5.92
N VAL A 310 17.95 -16.14 -6.68
CA VAL A 310 18.53 -16.28 -8.03
C VAL A 310 18.16 -15.13 -8.97
N PRO A 311 16.92 -14.61 -9.01
CA PRO A 311 16.57 -13.47 -9.87
C PRO A 311 17.36 -12.19 -9.60
N LEU A 312 18.00 -12.06 -8.41
CA LEU A 312 18.85 -10.93 -8.06
C LEU A 312 20.35 -11.21 -8.27
N GLY A 313 20.74 -12.42 -8.69
CA GLY A 313 22.14 -12.83 -8.77
C GLY A 313 22.85 -12.85 -7.41
N LEU A 314 22.09 -13.01 -6.33
CA LEU A 314 22.59 -13.02 -4.94
C LEU A 314 22.80 -14.44 -4.41
N ALA A 315 22.13 -15.44 -4.98
CA ALA A 315 22.47 -16.83 -4.71
C ALA A 315 23.90 -17.08 -5.21
N PRO A 316 24.77 -17.74 -4.42
CA PRO A 316 26.04 -18.22 -4.96
C PRO A 316 25.72 -19.08 -6.19
N PRO A 317 26.53 -19.02 -7.25
CA PRO A 317 26.38 -19.98 -8.35
C PRO A 317 26.33 -21.35 -7.71
N ALA A 318 25.32 -22.15 -8.04
CA ALA A 318 25.30 -23.55 -7.62
C ALA A 318 26.70 -24.08 -7.91
N PRO A 319 27.41 -24.67 -6.93
CA PRO A 319 28.74 -25.21 -7.21
C PRO A 319 28.55 -26.04 -8.45
N ASP A 320 29.20 -25.63 -9.56
CA ASP A 320 29.03 -26.24 -10.87
C ASP A 320 28.95 -27.72 -10.56
N SER A 321 27.77 -28.32 -10.80
CA SER A 321 27.61 -29.76 -10.62
C SER A 321 28.65 -30.27 -11.56
N ALA A 322 29.83 -30.59 -11.00
CA ALA A 322 31.04 -30.67 -11.76
C ALA A 322 30.65 -31.60 -12.87
N VAL A 323 30.60 -31.07 -14.10
CA VAL A 323 30.34 -31.88 -15.27
C VAL A 323 31.52 -32.79 -15.23
N ARG A 324 31.34 -33.94 -14.57
CA ARG A 324 32.35 -34.94 -14.36
C ARG A 324 32.66 -35.27 -15.81
N PRO A 325 33.84 -34.88 -16.33
CA PRO A 325 34.09 -35.01 -17.75
C PRO A 325 33.74 -36.46 -18.07
N LEU A 326 32.81 -36.65 -19.02
CA LEU A 326 32.42 -37.98 -19.48
C LEU A 326 33.73 -38.75 -19.64
N PRO A 327 33.90 -39.90 -18.96
CA PRO A 327 35.13 -40.66 -19.10
C PRO A 327 35.36 -40.84 -20.59
N LEU A 328 36.50 -40.31 -21.08
CA LEU A 328 36.87 -40.45 -22.48
C LEU A 328 36.75 -41.94 -22.82
N PRO A 329 36.05 -42.31 -23.90
CA PRO A 329 36.00 -43.70 -24.31
C PRO A 329 37.43 -44.22 -24.45
N PRO A 330 37.73 -45.46 -24.00
CA PRO A 330 39.07 -46.02 -24.06
C PRO A 330 39.58 -45.97 -25.51
N ALA A 331 40.83 -45.54 -25.69
CA ALA A 331 41.44 -45.21 -26.97
C ALA A 331 41.71 -46.42 -27.91
N ASP A 332 41.10 -47.57 -27.66
CA ASP A 332 41.34 -48.80 -28.40
C ASP A 332 40.05 -49.31 -29.08
N ALA A 333 39.68 -48.64 -30.16
CA ALA A 333 38.91 -49.26 -31.22
C ALA A 333 39.66 -49.05 -32.54
N ARG A 334 40.78 -49.76 -32.68
CA ARG A 334 41.41 -49.98 -33.99
C ARG A 334 40.43 -50.76 -34.85
N LEU A 335 39.73 -50.07 -35.73
CA LEU A 335 39.03 -50.70 -36.84
C LEU A 335 40.09 -51.16 -37.84
N CYS A 336 40.36 -52.47 -37.83
CA CYS A 336 40.90 -53.15 -39.00
C CYS A 336 39.78 -53.23 -40.04
N GLY A 337 40.02 -52.59 -41.19
CA GLY A 337 39.28 -52.71 -42.43
C GLY A 337 40.18 -52.26 -43.56
#